data_AF-A0A0Q3SFH5-F1
#
_entry.id   AF-A0A0Q3SFH5-F1
#
_cell.length_a   1.000
_cell.length_b   1.000
_cell.length_c   1.000
_cell.angle_alpha   90.00
_cell.angle_beta   90.00
_cell.angle_gamma   90.00
#
_symmetry.space_group_name_H-M   'P 1'
#
loop_
_entity.id
_entity.type
_entity.pdbx_description
1 polymer ?
#
loop_
_entity_poly.entity_id
_entity_poly.type
_entity_poly.pdbx_seq_one_letter_code
_entity_poly.pdbx_strand_id
1 'polypeptide(L)' 'MYQKNCDRCCRPSYSSSEKGEWLCPICGQDLTNYPFFDAMTLERINIKRPTIRKKAEAYRKGYAYMKV' A
#
# COMPACT_ATOMS: atom_id res chain seq x y z
N MET A 1 5.77 -7.35 2.34
CA MET A 1 4.41 -7.81 2.72
C MET A 1 3.84 -6.78 3.67
N TYR A 2 2.64 -6.28 3.40
CA TYR A 2 2.06 -5.22 4.20
C TYR A 2 1.05 -5.79 5.19
N GLN A 3 0.95 -5.15 6.35
CA GLN A 3 -0.06 -5.45 7.35
C GLN A 3 -0.88 -4.20 7.66
N LYS A 4 -2.18 -4.41 7.88
CA LYS A 4 -3.08 -3.46 8.54
C LYS A 4 -3.79 -4.18 9.69
N ASN A 5 -4.20 -3.45 10.71
CA ASN A 5 -4.93 -4.02 11.83
C ASN A 5 -6.40 -3.66 11.73
N CYS A 6 -7.27 -4.67 11.72
CA CYS A 6 -8.71 -4.46 11.77
C CYS A 6 -9.14 -4.25 13.23
N ASP A 7 -9.77 -3.12 13.50
CA ASP A 7 -10.31 -2.73 14.80
C ASP A 7 -11.54 -3.56 15.21
N ARG A 8 -12.36 -4.00 14.24
CA ARG A 8 -13.52 -4.85 14.49
C ARG A 8 -13.15 -6.29 14.84
N CYS A 9 -12.18 -6.85 14.13
CA CYS A 9 -11.75 -8.25 14.36
C CYS A 9 -10.64 -8.35 15.40
N CYS A 10 -10.04 -7.23 15.81
CA CYS A 10 -8.82 -7.18 16.63
C CYS A 10 -7.70 -8.07 16.10
N ARG A 11 -7.55 -8.13 14.77
CA ARG A 11 -6.64 -9.06 14.07
C ARG A 11 -5.88 -8.36 12.93
N PRO A 12 -4.66 -8.82 12.62
CA PRO A 12 -3.94 -8.36 11.46
C PRO A 12 -4.59 -8.87 10.17
N SER A 13 -4.56 -8.02 9.16
CA SER A 13 -4.91 -8.30 7.77
C SER A 13 -3.67 -8.06 6.93
N TYR A 14 -3.37 -8.97 6.00
CA TYR A 14 -2.16 -8.93 5.19
C TYR A 14 -2.49 -8.75 3.71
N SER A 15 -1.60 -8.05 3.00
CA SER A 15 -1.67 -7.88 1.54
C SER A 15 -0.26 -7.81 0.94
N SER A 16 -0.15 -8.24 -0.31
CA SER A 16 1.07 -8.06 -1.11
C SER A 16 1.19 -6.65 -1.71
N SER A 17 0.13 -5.84 -1.65
CA SER A 17 0.07 -4.50 -2.26
C SER A 17 -0.37 -3.44 -1.25
N GLU A 18 0.27 -2.28 -1.28
CA GLU A 18 -0.12 -1.09 -0.54
C GLU A 18 -1.16 -0.21 -1.24
N LYS A 19 -1.57 -0.62 -2.45
CA LYS A 19 -2.44 0.14 -3.35
C LYS A 19 -3.82 -0.52 -3.45
N GLY A 20 -4.80 0.30 -3.78
CA GLY A 20 -6.19 -0.12 -3.96
C GLY A 20 -7.01 -0.04 -2.67
N GLU A 21 -8.25 -0.49 -2.79
CA GLU A 21 -9.12 -0.77 -1.66
C GLU A 21 -8.56 -1.92 -0.82
N TRP A 22 -8.71 -1.84 0.50
CA TRP A 22 -8.32 -2.91 1.39
C TRP A 22 -9.47 -3.25 2.31
N LEU A 23 -10.20 -4.32 1.98
CA LEU A 23 -11.23 -4.87 2.85
C LEU A 23 -10.64 -5.90 3.81
N CYS A 24 -11.08 -5.87 5.06
CA CYS A 24 -10.78 -6.92 6.01
C CYS A 24 -11.35 -8.25 5.49
N PRO A 25 -10.54 -9.30 5.29
CA PRO A 25 -11.01 -10.56 4.72
C PRO A 25 -11.94 -11.34 5.67
N ILE A 26 -12.02 -10.93 6.93
CA ILE A 26 -12.83 -11.61 7.96
C ILE A 26 -14.21 -10.99 8.09
N CYS A 27 -14.31 -9.65 8.12
CA CYS A 27 -15.57 -8.95 8.38
C CYS A 27 -15.99 -7.96 7.29
N GLY A 28 -15.20 -7.79 6.23
CA GLY A 28 -15.49 -6.85 5.14
C GLY A 28 -15.33 -5.37 5.50
N GLN A 29 -14.83 -5.03 6.70
CA GLN A 29 -14.55 -3.64 7.07
C GLN A 29 -13.53 -3.01 6.13
N ASP A 30 -13.81 -1.79 5.66
CA ASP A 30 -12.85 -1.04 4.86
C ASP A 30 -11.68 -0.54 5.74
N LEU A 31 -10.47 -1.00 5.38
CA LEU A 31 -9.18 -0.66 5.98
C LEU A 31 -8.34 0.22 5.05
N THR A 32 -8.87 0.71 3.93
CA THR A 32 -8.11 1.44 2.90
C THR A 32 -7.30 2.60 3.48
N ASN A 33 -7.87 3.32 4.45
CA ASN A 33 -7.23 4.47 5.09
C ASN A 33 -6.49 4.15 6.39
N TYR A 34 -6.45 2.88 6.81
CA TYR A 34 -5.73 2.47 8.01
C TYR A 34 -4.21 2.55 7.81
N PRO A 35 -3.45 2.78 8.88
CA PRO A 35 -1.99 2.79 8.82
C PRO A 35 -1.44 1.43 8.38
N PHE A 36 -0.34 1.49 7.64
CA PHE A 36 0.40 0.31 7.21
C PHE A 36 1.51 -0.01 8.20
N PHE A 37 1.76 -1.30 8.38
CA PHE A 37 2.86 -1.83 9.15
C PHE A 37 3.64 -2.83 8.31
N ASP A 38 4.93 -2.94 8.58
CA ASP A 38 5.73 -4.05 8.08
C ASP A 38 5.26 -5.33 8.77
N ALA A 39 4.95 -6.36 7.97
CA ALA A 39 4.41 -7.61 8.49
C ALA A 39 5.41 -8.42 9.33
N MET A 40 6.71 -8.15 9.20
CA MET A 40 7.78 -8.85 9.92
C MET A 40 8.26 -8.06 11.13
N THR A 41 8.44 -6.74 10.99
CA THR A 41 8.99 -5.89 12.06
C THR A 41 7.94 -5.17 12.89
N LEU A 42 6.68 -5.13 12.42
CA LEU A 42 5.57 -4.36 13.02
C LEU A 42 5.81 -2.84 13.06
N GLU A 43 6.84 -2.35 12.38
CA GLU A 43 7.11 -0.93 12.29
C GLU A 43 6.11 -0.24 11.35
N ARG A 44 5.74 1.00 11.68
CA ARG A 44 4.79 1.77 10.87
C ARG A 44 5.45 2.23 9.56
N ILE A 45 4.83 1.87 8.44
CA ILE A 45 5.30 2.26 7.11
C ILE A 45 4.57 3.53 6.67
N ASN A 46 5.33 4.58 6.37
CA ASN A 46 4.77 5.82 5.79
C ASN A 46 4.82 5.78 4.26
N ILE A 47 3.73 5.32 3.63
CA ILE A 47 3.65 5.23 2.16
C ILE A 47 3.28 6.60 1.58
N LYS A 48 4.28 7.31 1.04
CA LYS A 48 4.05 8.52 0.25
C LYS A 48 3.53 8.11 -1.13
N ARG A 49 2.23 8.30 -1.40
CA ARG A 49 1.66 8.07 -2.73
C ARG A 49 2.14 9.20 -3.68
N PRO A 50 2.92 8.90 -4.74
CA PRO A 50 3.32 9.92 -5.70
C PRO A 50 2.09 10.41 -6.48
N THR A 51 2.05 11.71 -6.76
CA THR A 51 1.00 12.31 -7.58
C THR A 51 1.04 11.78 -9.01
N ILE A 52 -0.07 11.87 -9.73
CA ILE A 52 -0.16 11.45 -11.14
C ILE A 52 0.92 12.11 -11.99
N ARG A 53 1.21 13.40 -11.76
CA ARG A 53 2.30 14.12 -12.45
C ARG A 53 3.66 13.45 -12.26
N LYS A 54 4.02 13.14 -11.00
CA LYS A 54 5.29 12.47 -10.68
C LYS A 54 5.36 11.07 -11.29
N LYS A 55 4.24 10.34 -11.34
CA LYS A 55 4.18 9.05 -12.03
C LYS A 55 4.42 9.21 -13.53
N ALA A 56 3.77 10.16 -14.20
CA ALA A 56 3.93 10.40 -15.63
C ALA A 56 5.38 10.78 -16.01
N GLU A 57 6.02 11.62 -15.20
CA GLU A 57 7.44 11.98 -15.37
C GLU A 57 8.36 10.75 -15.25
N ALA A 58 8.11 9.88 -14.28
CA ALA A 58 8.88 8.65 -14.09
C ALA A 58 8.74 7.70 -15.30
N TYR A 59 7.52 7.50 -15.82
CA TYR A 59 7.30 6.69 -17.03
C TYR A 59 8.05 7.26 -18.24
N ARG A 60 8.01 8.58 -18.45
CA ARG A 60 8.75 9.23 -19.55
C ARG A 60 10.26 9.01 -19.43
N LYS A 61 10.82 9.18 -18.23
CA LYS A 61 12.26 8.95 -17.99
C LYS A 61 12.67 7.50 -18.22
N GLY A 62 11.88 6.55 -17.73
CA GLY A 62 12.13 5.12 -17.95
C GLY A 62 12.12 4.75 -19.44
N TYR A 63 11.14 5.26 -20.19
CA TYR A 63 11.07 5.05 -21.64
C TYR A 63 12.26 5.68 -22.39
N ALA A 64 12.71 6.87 -21.98
CA ALA A 64 13.87 7.51 -22.57
C ALA A 64 15.16 6.69 -22.35
N TYR A 65 15.35 6.10 -21.17
CA TYR A 65 16.50 5.24 -20.85
C TYR A 65 16.55 3.95 -21.66
N MET A 66 15.40 3.32 -21.93
CA MET A 66 15.31 2.07 -22.71
C MET A 66 15.49 2.25 -24.23
N LYS A 67 15.55 3.50 -24.70
CA LYS A 67 15.73 3.85 -26.11
C LYS A 67 17.15 4.31 -26.46
N VAL A 68 18.05 4.35 -25.48
CA VAL A 68 19.48 4.66 -25.67
C VAL A 68 20.26 3.38 -25.92
#